data_AF-A0A1Y0RHS9-F1
#
_entry.id   AF-A0A1Y0RHS9-F1
#
_cell.length_a   1.000
_cell.length_b   1.000
_cell.length_c   1.000
_cell.angle_alpha   90.00
_cell.angle_beta   90.00
_cell.angle_gamma   90.00
#
_symmetry.space_group_name_H-M   'P 1'
#
loop_
_entity.id
_entity.type
_entity.pdbx_description
1 polymer ?
#
loop_
_entity_poly.entity_id
_entity_poly.type
_entity_poly.pdbx_seq_one_letter_code
_entity_poly.pdbx_strand_id
1 'polypeptide(L)'
;MSALPEVSKILDSKVRLTAFEKLKHSSIFDQVNATNLSITKLLEAVDASNINKLIQQATVKTDSWQQQFRAIDAISGSLHRYDLVLQSHLADISKFSTLSQISLARLSLEGVGNALKVNPSIQSVLQNTFVDFAKSYSKLFASFSHNPSSVISLPPIVSRYPAIEFFNAVSIAKAVTVESEEFEPDFEFEEEKYQLEEDIQQETESILEKLLRDLNAELLIPLHGAWQSLESTNPDKVRHFATSLRELFTHVLHTLSPDEKIKAWSNSSKHYDDRGKPTRRARLLYICHSLNHEPFSDFIEKDIDAVLEFLKLFQRGTHEIIPKYTDFQLKMMLIRMESVLRFLLEIRLST
;
A
#
# COMPACT_ATOMS: atom_id res chain seq x y z
N MET A 1 33.81 4.51 0.67
CA MET A 1 34.04 3.24 1.39
C MET A 1 32.96 3.11 2.45
N SER A 2 32.23 1.98 2.43
CA SER A 2 31.38 1.43 3.49
C SER A 2 30.06 2.15 3.87
N ALA A 3 29.05 2.10 2.99
CA ALA A 3 27.63 2.19 3.37
C ALA A 3 26.84 0.89 3.07
N LEU A 4 27.53 -0.17 2.66
CA LEU A 4 27.00 -1.53 2.44
C LEU A 4 26.76 -2.41 3.71
N PRO A 5 27.05 -2.02 4.98
CA PRO A 5 26.80 -2.92 6.12
C PRO A 5 25.31 -3.19 6.42
N GLU A 6 24.39 -2.29 6.09
CA GLU A 6 22.98 -2.42 6.51
C GLU A 6 22.16 -3.39 5.64
N VAL A 7 22.39 -3.40 4.33
CA VAL A 7 21.73 -4.36 3.42
C VAL A 7 22.18 -5.80 3.71
N SER A 8 23.44 -5.98 4.12
CA SER A 8 23.99 -7.28 4.55
C SER A 8 23.38 -7.80 5.85
N LYS A 9 22.99 -6.93 6.79
CA LYS A 9 22.31 -7.34 8.04
C LYS A 9 20.88 -7.82 7.78
N ILE A 10 20.21 -7.25 6.77
CA ILE A 10 18.89 -7.71 6.33
C ILE A 10 18.97 -9.10 5.66
N LEU A 11 20.12 -9.44 5.08
CA LEU A 11 20.38 -10.68 4.34
C LEU A 11 21.02 -11.82 5.16
N ASP A 12 21.32 -11.63 6.45
CA ASP A 12 21.90 -12.67 7.31
C ASP A 12 20.84 -13.72 7.71
N SER A 13 20.48 -14.49 6.69
CA SER A 13 19.32 -15.35 6.52
C SER A 13 19.45 -16.73 7.17
N LYS A 14 20.64 -17.10 7.65
CA LYS A 14 20.90 -18.44 8.21
C LYS A 14 20.43 -18.62 9.64
N VAL A 15 20.45 -17.57 10.46
CA VAL A 15 19.85 -17.59 11.81
C VAL A 15 18.34 -17.38 11.74
N ARG A 16 17.86 -16.67 10.71
CA ARG A 16 16.44 -16.38 10.50
C ARG A 16 15.63 -17.62 10.10
N LEU A 17 16.20 -18.61 9.39
CA LEU A 17 15.46 -19.79 8.90
C LEU A 17 15.05 -20.81 9.97
N THR A 18 15.77 -20.94 11.08
CA THR A 18 15.47 -21.97 12.11
C THR A 18 14.30 -21.61 13.03
N ALA A 19 13.92 -20.32 13.11
CA ALA A 19 12.70 -19.89 13.80
C ALA A 19 11.43 -20.09 12.94
N PHE A 20 11.57 -20.31 11.62
CA PHE A 20 10.46 -20.38 10.66
C PHE A 20 9.81 -21.77 10.55
N GLU A 21 10.43 -22.83 11.08
CA GLU A 21 9.91 -24.21 10.98
C GLU A 21 8.61 -24.47 11.76
N LYS A 22 8.14 -23.51 12.57
CA LYS A 22 6.86 -23.58 13.31
C LYS A 22 5.73 -22.71 12.72
N LEU A 23 5.96 -22.03 11.60
CA LEU A 23 4.99 -21.08 11.05
C LEU A 23 3.86 -21.81 10.30
N LYS A 24 2.63 -21.31 10.41
CA LYS A 24 1.47 -21.89 9.71
C LYS A 24 1.64 -21.65 8.21
N HIS A 25 1.99 -22.70 7.47
CA HIS A 25 1.98 -22.67 6.01
C HIS A 25 0.56 -22.37 5.51
N SER A 26 0.39 -21.20 4.90
CA SER A 26 -0.84 -20.81 4.21
C SER A 26 -0.52 -20.50 2.75
N SER A 27 -1.48 -20.68 1.87
CA SER A 27 -1.30 -20.37 0.44
C SER A 27 -0.92 -18.91 0.19
N ILE A 28 -1.33 -17.98 1.07
CA ILE A 28 -0.92 -16.57 1.01
C ILE A 28 0.55 -16.41 1.41
N PHE A 29 0.99 -17.09 2.49
CA PHE A 29 2.39 -17.05 2.89
C PHE A 29 3.32 -17.51 1.76
N ASP A 30 2.95 -18.59 1.07
CA ASP A 30 3.71 -19.12 -0.07
C ASP A 30 3.75 -18.15 -1.26
N GLN A 31 2.65 -17.43 -1.53
CA GLN A 31 2.60 -16.39 -2.56
C GLN A 31 3.54 -15.22 -2.25
N VAL A 32 3.58 -14.78 -0.98
CA VAL A 32 4.48 -13.69 -0.56
C VAL A 32 5.93 -14.16 -0.54
N ASN A 33 6.19 -15.40 -0.18
CA ASN A 33 7.52 -16.01 -0.31
C ASN A 33 7.98 -16.01 -1.78
N ALA A 34 7.12 -16.44 -2.71
CA ALA A 34 7.41 -16.37 -4.15
C ALA A 34 7.62 -14.94 -4.66
N THR A 35 6.92 -13.97 -4.05
CA THR A 35 7.11 -12.54 -4.33
C THR A 35 8.49 -12.08 -3.89
N ASN A 36 8.92 -12.42 -2.67
CA ASN A 36 10.25 -12.09 -2.16
C ASN A 36 11.35 -12.69 -3.05
N LEU A 37 11.21 -13.93 -3.51
CA LEU A 37 12.13 -14.53 -4.48
C LEU A 37 12.16 -13.77 -5.81
N SER A 38 11.02 -13.24 -6.26
CA SER A 38 10.93 -12.42 -7.48
C SER A 38 11.62 -11.08 -7.31
N ILE A 39 11.52 -10.46 -6.12
CA ILE A 39 12.22 -9.23 -5.76
C ILE A 39 13.74 -9.46 -5.66
N THR A 40 14.19 -10.60 -5.10
CA THR A 40 15.62 -10.96 -5.11
C THR A 40 16.16 -11.07 -6.53
N LYS A 41 15.44 -11.74 -7.44
CA LYS A 41 15.83 -11.83 -8.86
C LYS A 41 15.88 -10.46 -9.54
N LEU A 42 14.98 -9.54 -9.17
CA LEU A 42 15.01 -8.16 -9.64
C LEU A 42 16.26 -7.43 -9.17
N LEU A 43 16.60 -7.54 -7.89
CA LEU A 43 17.82 -6.95 -7.33
C LEU A 43 19.08 -7.49 -8.04
N GLU A 44 19.15 -8.79 -8.29
CA GLU A 44 20.24 -9.41 -9.05
C GLU A 44 20.31 -8.91 -10.50
N ALA A 45 19.17 -8.64 -11.13
CA ALA A 45 19.12 -8.10 -12.49
C ALA A 45 19.60 -6.63 -12.54
N VAL A 46 19.41 -5.86 -11.47
CA VAL A 46 19.88 -4.48 -11.29
C VAL A 46 21.28 -4.45 -10.66
N ASP A 47 22.17 -5.27 -11.22
CA ASP A 47 23.61 -5.17 -10.98
C ASP A 47 24.26 -4.15 -11.94
N ALA A 48 25.39 -3.58 -11.54
CA ALA A 48 26.13 -2.55 -12.26
C ALA A 48 26.48 -2.95 -13.71
N SER A 49 26.60 -4.25 -13.97
CA SER A 49 26.87 -4.83 -15.30
C SER A 49 25.70 -4.71 -16.28
N ASN A 50 24.45 -4.65 -15.80
CA ASN A 50 23.24 -4.72 -16.63
C ASN A 50 22.42 -3.41 -16.62
N ILE A 51 22.70 -2.49 -15.71
CA ILE A 51 21.84 -1.35 -15.48
C ILE A 51 21.69 -0.41 -16.69
N ASN A 52 22.78 -0.16 -17.42
CA ASN A 52 22.72 0.69 -18.62
C ASN A 52 21.81 0.07 -19.68
N LYS A 53 21.84 -1.26 -19.82
CA LYS A 53 20.96 -1.99 -20.74
C LYS A 53 19.51 -1.88 -20.28
N LEU A 54 19.22 -2.04 -18.99
CA LEU A 54 17.86 -1.89 -18.45
C LEU A 54 17.32 -0.47 -18.63
N ILE A 55 18.14 0.54 -18.36
CA ILE A 55 17.80 1.96 -18.53
C ILE A 55 17.56 2.31 -20.01
N GLN A 56 18.31 1.69 -20.93
CA GLN A 56 18.09 1.85 -22.38
C GLN A 56 16.84 1.11 -22.87
N GLN A 57 16.51 -0.02 -22.25
CA GLN A 57 15.32 -0.82 -22.57
C GLN A 57 14.02 -0.22 -21.99
N ALA A 58 14.12 0.60 -20.94
CA ALA A 58 13.00 1.38 -20.44
C ALA A 58 12.52 2.35 -21.54
N THR A 59 11.37 2.04 -22.12
CA THR A 59 10.78 2.75 -23.28
C THR A 59 10.41 4.20 -22.98
N VAL A 60 10.18 4.54 -21.70
CA VAL A 60 9.91 5.89 -21.21
C VAL A 60 10.62 6.04 -19.87
N LYS A 61 11.56 6.99 -19.77
CA LYS A 61 12.07 7.42 -18.46
C LYS A 61 11.09 8.47 -17.93
N THR A 62 10.45 8.17 -16.82
CA THR A 62 9.57 9.14 -16.16
C THR A 62 10.40 10.31 -15.63
N ASP A 63 9.84 11.52 -15.67
CA ASP A 63 10.52 12.72 -15.17
C ASP A 63 10.92 12.58 -13.69
N SER A 64 10.18 11.79 -12.91
CA SER A 64 10.51 11.44 -11.53
C SER A 64 11.82 10.65 -11.39
N TRP A 65 12.07 9.65 -12.25
CA TRP A 65 13.36 8.95 -12.22
C TRP A 65 14.51 9.88 -12.61
N GLN A 66 14.30 10.73 -13.60
CA GLN A 66 15.29 11.73 -14.01
C GLN A 66 15.65 12.69 -12.87
N GLN A 67 14.67 13.13 -12.09
CA GLN A 67 14.92 14.00 -10.94
C GLN A 67 15.75 13.30 -9.86
N GLN A 68 15.44 12.05 -9.51
CA GLN A 68 16.22 11.29 -8.52
C GLN A 68 17.65 11.04 -9.00
N PHE A 69 17.81 10.69 -10.27
CA PHE A 69 19.12 10.54 -10.91
C PHE A 69 19.94 11.83 -10.86
N ARG A 70 19.34 12.97 -11.25
CA ARG A 70 20.01 14.29 -11.22
C ARG A 70 20.38 14.75 -9.81
N ALA A 71 19.54 14.48 -8.82
CA ALA A 71 19.83 14.84 -7.43
C ALA A 71 21.12 14.17 -6.95
N ILE A 72 21.37 12.93 -7.36
CA ILE A 72 22.60 12.19 -7.03
C ILE A 72 23.78 12.59 -7.90
N ASP A 73 23.55 12.97 -9.16
CA ASP A 73 24.60 13.51 -10.03
C ASP A 73 25.21 14.80 -9.43
N ALA A 74 24.37 15.69 -8.90
CA ALA A 74 24.77 16.93 -8.26
C ALA A 74 25.66 16.72 -7.03
N ILE A 75 25.54 15.56 -6.37
CA ILE A 75 26.27 15.26 -5.13
C ILE A 75 27.64 14.65 -5.41
N SER A 76 27.89 13.96 -6.54
CA SER A 76 29.23 13.36 -6.72
C SER A 76 29.76 13.04 -8.14
N GLY A 77 29.08 13.33 -9.27
CA GLY A 77 29.68 13.29 -10.61
C GLY A 77 30.15 11.97 -11.27
N SER A 78 29.55 10.78 -11.02
CA SER A 78 29.93 9.53 -11.75
C SER A 78 28.79 8.54 -12.08
N LEU A 79 28.95 7.74 -13.15
CA LEU A 79 27.98 6.80 -13.74
C LEU A 79 27.57 5.57 -12.88
N HIS A 80 28.35 5.17 -11.87
CA HIS A 80 28.06 4.04 -10.96
C HIS A 80 27.00 4.42 -9.89
N ARG A 81 25.89 5.05 -10.29
CA ARG A 81 24.89 5.57 -9.31
C ARG A 81 23.45 5.37 -9.62
N TYR A 82 23.11 5.16 -10.88
CA TYR A 82 21.76 4.71 -11.18
C TYR A 82 21.50 3.36 -10.51
N ASP A 83 22.55 2.55 -10.30
CA ASP A 83 22.50 1.29 -9.56
C ASP A 83 22.20 1.54 -8.10
N LEU A 84 22.86 2.49 -7.44
CA LEU A 84 22.56 2.84 -6.06
C LEU A 84 21.11 3.32 -5.88
N VAL A 85 20.60 4.15 -6.80
CA VAL A 85 19.21 4.62 -6.76
C VAL A 85 18.23 3.45 -6.90
N LEU A 86 18.41 2.63 -7.93
CA LEU A 86 17.51 1.51 -8.19
C LEU A 86 17.63 0.41 -7.14
N GLN A 87 18.85 0.14 -6.63
CA GLN A 87 19.08 -0.81 -5.54
C GLN A 87 18.44 -0.33 -4.25
N SER A 88 18.56 0.95 -3.90
CA SER A 88 17.87 1.54 -2.74
C SER A 88 16.36 1.39 -2.88
N HIS A 89 15.81 1.73 -4.06
CA HIS A 89 14.38 1.60 -4.34
C HIS A 89 13.87 0.16 -4.24
N LEU A 90 14.60 -0.80 -4.82
CA LEU A 90 14.25 -2.21 -4.74
C LEU A 90 14.48 -2.80 -3.34
N ALA A 91 15.46 -2.31 -2.59
CA ALA A 91 15.69 -2.69 -1.20
C ALA A 91 14.52 -2.23 -0.32
N ASP A 92 13.98 -1.03 -0.54
CA ASP A 92 12.79 -0.55 0.13
C ASP A 92 11.59 -1.46 -0.16
N ILE A 93 11.32 -1.77 -1.44
CA ILE A 93 10.28 -2.72 -1.84
C ILE A 93 10.46 -4.08 -1.14
N SER A 94 11.69 -4.60 -1.11
CA SER A 94 12.01 -5.86 -0.46
C SER A 94 11.72 -5.81 1.04
N LYS A 95 12.06 -4.71 1.72
CA LYS A 95 11.83 -4.51 3.15
C LYS A 95 10.35 -4.67 3.49
N PHE A 96 9.47 -3.97 2.77
CA PHE A 96 8.01 -4.08 2.93
C PHE A 96 7.48 -5.50 2.70
N SER A 97 7.95 -6.14 1.63
CA SER A 97 7.50 -7.47 1.27
C SER A 97 7.94 -8.54 2.27
N THR A 98 9.16 -8.42 2.83
CA THR A 98 9.65 -9.29 3.91
C THR A 98 8.86 -9.10 5.20
N LEU A 99 8.58 -7.86 5.61
CA LEU A 99 7.79 -7.60 6.82
C LEU A 99 6.34 -8.07 6.69
N SER A 100 5.79 -7.97 5.48
CA SER A 100 4.48 -8.56 5.14
C SER A 100 4.50 -10.08 5.31
N GLN A 101 5.53 -10.76 4.81
CA GLN A 101 5.70 -12.20 4.97
C GLN A 101 5.78 -12.60 6.46
N ILE A 102 6.57 -11.89 7.26
CA ILE A 102 6.72 -12.15 8.70
C ILE A 102 5.38 -11.98 9.41
N SER A 103 4.66 -10.89 9.12
CA SER A 103 3.36 -10.61 9.72
C SER A 103 2.32 -11.67 9.35
N LEU A 104 2.33 -12.15 8.10
CA LEU A 104 1.44 -13.22 7.62
C LEU A 104 1.71 -14.57 8.25
N ALA A 105 2.96 -14.88 8.60
CA ALA A 105 3.31 -16.14 9.22
C ALA A 105 2.60 -16.38 10.56
N ARG A 106 2.23 -15.27 11.22
CA ARG A 106 1.50 -15.23 12.49
C ARG A 106 -0.01 -15.04 12.31
N LEU A 107 -0.48 -14.82 11.08
CA LEU A 107 -1.87 -14.54 10.77
C LEU A 107 -2.65 -15.83 10.47
N SER A 108 -3.78 -16.02 11.15
CA SER A 108 -4.76 -17.03 10.75
C SER A 108 -5.69 -16.45 9.69
N LEU A 109 -5.59 -16.90 8.44
CA LEU A 109 -6.45 -16.40 7.36
C LEU A 109 -7.94 -16.61 7.64
N GLU A 110 -8.30 -17.78 8.17
CA GLU A 110 -9.67 -18.09 8.60
C GLU A 110 -10.16 -17.16 9.71
N GLY A 111 -9.24 -16.55 10.45
CA GLY A 111 -9.55 -15.59 11.51
C GLY A 111 -9.69 -14.15 11.05
N VAL A 112 -9.36 -13.82 9.79
CA VAL A 112 -9.50 -12.45 9.29
C VAL A 112 -10.94 -12.00 9.40
N GLY A 113 -11.16 -10.90 10.15
CA GLY A 113 -12.47 -10.34 10.45
C GLY A 113 -13.10 -10.79 11.77
N ASN A 114 -12.50 -11.74 12.51
CA ASN A 114 -13.02 -12.23 13.79
C ASN A 114 -13.22 -11.11 14.81
N ALA A 115 -12.22 -10.24 14.98
CA ALA A 115 -12.25 -9.16 15.96
C ALA A 115 -13.35 -8.12 15.67
N LEU A 116 -13.83 -8.07 14.43
CA LEU A 116 -14.91 -7.17 14.01
C LEU A 116 -16.32 -7.69 14.36
N LYS A 117 -16.44 -8.95 14.82
CA LYS A 117 -17.72 -9.57 15.24
C LYS A 117 -18.80 -9.45 14.17
N VAL A 118 -18.40 -9.67 12.93
CA VAL A 118 -19.24 -9.54 11.73
C VAL A 118 -19.95 -10.84 11.42
N ASN A 119 -20.98 -10.81 10.58
CA ASN A 119 -21.57 -12.05 10.13
C ASN A 119 -20.59 -12.84 9.23
N PRO A 120 -20.73 -14.19 9.14
CA PRO A 120 -19.80 -15.01 8.37
C PRO A 120 -19.71 -14.62 6.89
N SER A 121 -20.78 -14.10 6.29
CA SER A 121 -20.75 -13.68 4.87
C SER A 121 -19.84 -12.48 4.63
N ILE A 122 -19.89 -11.44 5.48
CA ILE A 122 -18.97 -10.29 5.39
C ILE A 122 -17.54 -10.77 5.66
N GLN A 123 -17.37 -11.67 6.63
CA GLN A 123 -16.05 -12.23 6.94
C GLN A 123 -15.45 -12.96 5.73
N SER A 124 -16.22 -13.81 5.06
CA SER A 124 -15.77 -14.51 3.85
C SER A 124 -15.45 -13.54 2.72
N VAL A 125 -16.18 -12.43 2.57
CA VAL A 125 -15.86 -11.40 1.57
C VAL A 125 -14.50 -10.76 1.89
N LEU A 126 -14.27 -10.34 3.13
CA LEU A 126 -12.97 -9.77 3.56
C LEU A 126 -11.81 -10.73 3.28
N GLN A 127 -11.98 -12.01 3.64
CA GLN A 127 -10.98 -13.06 3.40
C GLN A 127 -10.69 -13.25 1.92
N ASN A 128 -11.73 -13.40 1.09
CA ASN A 128 -11.58 -13.61 -0.34
C ASN A 128 -10.93 -12.41 -1.03
N THR A 129 -11.35 -11.19 -0.67
CA THR A 129 -10.77 -9.96 -1.21
C THR A 129 -9.29 -9.84 -0.83
N PHE A 130 -8.92 -10.18 0.40
CA PHE A 130 -7.52 -10.18 0.83
C PHE A 130 -6.68 -11.24 0.09
N VAL A 131 -7.22 -12.45 -0.08
CA VAL A 131 -6.57 -13.52 -0.85
C VAL A 131 -6.34 -13.10 -2.31
N ASP A 132 -7.35 -12.50 -2.95
CA ASP A 132 -7.25 -12.08 -4.34
C ASP A 132 -6.25 -10.94 -4.51
N PHE A 133 -6.18 -10.02 -3.55
CA PHE A 133 -5.18 -8.97 -3.51
C PHE A 133 -3.75 -9.52 -3.34
N ALA A 134 -3.54 -10.51 -2.47
CA ALA A 134 -2.25 -11.17 -2.31
C ALA A 134 -1.79 -11.89 -3.59
N LYS A 135 -2.72 -12.52 -4.31
CA LYS A 135 -2.43 -13.17 -5.60
C LYS A 135 -2.00 -12.18 -6.66
N SER A 136 -2.71 -11.05 -6.80
CA SER A 136 -2.35 -10.03 -7.79
C SER A 136 -1.02 -9.36 -7.46
N TYR A 137 -0.74 -9.13 -6.16
CA TYR A 137 0.56 -8.65 -5.69
C TYR A 137 1.70 -9.59 -6.11
N SER A 138 1.54 -10.89 -5.86
CA SER A 138 2.53 -11.91 -6.23
C SER A 138 2.73 -11.99 -7.74
N LYS A 139 1.64 -11.99 -8.52
CA LYS A 139 1.67 -11.99 -9.99
C LYS A 139 2.38 -10.75 -10.55
N LEU A 140 2.17 -9.57 -9.95
CA LEU A 140 2.83 -8.35 -10.37
C LEU A 140 4.35 -8.46 -10.24
N PHE A 141 4.87 -8.82 -9.08
CA PHE A 141 6.33 -8.94 -8.87
C PHE A 141 6.95 -10.09 -9.65
N ALA A 142 6.21 -11.18 -9.85
CA ALA A 142 6.62 -12.22 -10.78
C ALA A 142 6.88 -11.63 -12.17
N SER A 143 5.98 -10.80 -12.70
CA SER A 143 6.17 -10.19 -14.02
C SER A 143 7.38 -9.25 -14.10
N PHE A 144 7.60 -8.47 -13.04
CA PHE A 144 8.76 -7.58 -12.95
C PHE A 144 10.04 -8.42 -13.00
N SER A 145 10.11 -9.56 -12.29
CA SER A 145 11.28 -10.43 -12.36
C SER A 145 11.55 -11.01 -13.76
N HIS A 146 10.51 -11.20 -14.58
CA HIS A 146 10.66 -11.67 -15.97
C HIS A 146 11.05 -10.53 -16.92
N ASN A 147 10.66 -9.29 -16.63
CA ASN A 147 11.02 -8.10 -17.39
C ASN A 147 11.43 -6.93 -16.46
N PRO A 148 12.66 -6.94 -15.92
CA PRO A 148 13.08 -5.95 -14.92
C PRO A 148 12.99 -4.49 -15.39
N SER A 149 13.07 -4.24 -16.70
CA SER A 149 12.93 -2.90 -17.28
C SER A 149 11.56 -2.27 -17.01
N SER A 150 10.51 -3.07 -16.77
CA SER A 150 9.17 -2.56 -16.50
C SER A 150 9.08 -1.78 -15.19
N VAL A 151 9.90 -2.10 -14.19
CA VAL A 151 9.97 -1.35 -12.92
C VAL A 151 10.44 0.08 -13.15
N ILE A 152 11.41 0.26 -14.06
CA ILE A 152 12.00 1.56 -14.41
C ILE A 152 11.05 2.38 -15.29
N SER A 153 10.23 1.71 -16.11
CA SER A 153 9.21 2.35 -16.92
C SER A 153 8.07 2.97 -16.09
N LEU A 154 7.99 2.67 -14.79
CA LEU A 154 7.03 3.25 -13.87
C LEU A 154 7.67 4.35 -13.02
N PRO A 155 6.93 5.42 -12.65
CA PRO A 155 7.39 6.32 -11.60
C PRO A 155 7.78 5.53 -10.34
N PRO A 156 8.84 5.93 -9.59
CA PRO A 156 9.22 5.26 -8.35
C PRO A 156 8.04 5.09 -7.39
N ILE A 157 7.21 6.13 -7.23
CA ILE A 157 6.04 6.04 -6.37
C ILE A 157 5.07 4.92 -6.79
N VAL A 158 4.88 4.73 -8.09
CA VAL A 158 3.99 3.71 -8.65
C VAL A 158 4.58 2.30 -8.49
N SER A 159 5.87 2.11 -8.70
CA SER A 159 6.50 0.80 -8.55
C SER A 159 6.73 0.39 -7.08
N ARG A 160 6.84 1.36 -6.16
CA ARG A 160 6.93 1.12 -4.70
C ARG A 160 5.56 0.83 -4.08
N TYR A 161 4.50 1.51 -4.55
CA TYR A 161 3.15 1.46 -3.98
C TYR A 161 2.63 0.03 -3.68
N PRO A 162 2.77 -0.96 -4.58
CA PRO A 162 2.26 -2.30 -4.32
C PRO A 162 2.77 -2.94 -3.03
N ALA A 163 4.06 -2.73 -2.71
CA ALA A 163 4.66 -3.30 -1.51
C ALA A 163 4.16 -2.60 -0.23
N ILE A 164 3.99 -1.27 -0.29
CA ILE A 164 3.43 -0.47 0.80
C ILE A 164 1.98 -0.88 1.07
N GLU A 165 1.14 -0.93 0.03
CA GLU A 165 -0.28 -1.27 0.22
C GLU A 165 -0.51 -2.69 0.65
N PHE A 166 0.31 -3.62 0.16
CA PHE A 166 0.23 -5.00 0.61
C PHE A 166 0.62 -5.10 2.09
N PHE A 167 1.67 -4.40 2.52
CA PHE A 167 2.03 -4.30 3.93
C PHE A 167 0.90 -3.70 4.79
N ASN A 168 0.31 -2.57 4.37
CA ASN A 168 -0.81 -1.95 5.07
C ASN A 168 -2.03 -2.87 5.12
N ALA A 169 -2.32 -3.63 4.06
CA ALA A 169 -3.39 -4.61 4.03
C ALA A 169 -3.15 -5.74 5.04
N VAL A 170 -1.93 -6.25 5.13
CA VAL A 170 -1.55 -7.27 6.11
C VAL A 170 -1.69 -6.73 7.54
N SER A 171 -1.26 -5.49 7.80
CA SER A 171 -1.38 -4.86 9.12
C SER A 171 -2.84 -4.69 9.56
N ILE A 172 -3.73 -4.25 8.65
CA ILE A 172 -5.17 -4.24 8.93
C ILE A 172 -5.71 -5.66 9.12
N ALA A 173 -5.37 -6.60 8.24
CA ALA A 173 -5.83 -7.98 8.35
C ALA A 173 -5.48 -8.55 9.74
N LYS A 174 -4.26 -8.29 10.24
CA LYS A 174 -3.84 -8.63 11.61
C LYS A 174 -4.70 -7.94 12.67
N ALA A 175 -4.90 -6.63 12.56
CA ALA A 175 -5.70 -5.84 13.50
C ALA A 175 -7.18 -6.29 13.58
N VAL A 176 -7.72 -6.85 12.50
CA VAL A 176 -9.09 -7.35 12.45
C VAL A 176 -9.21 -8.86 12.73
N THR A 177 -8.09 -9.55 12.98
CA THR A 177 -8.06 -10.99 13.25
C THR A 177 -8.03 -11.32 14.74
N VAL A 178 -7.15 -10.66 15.50
CA VAL A 178 -6.91 -10.96 16.91
C VAL A 178 -7.43 -9.81 17.77
N GLU A 179 -8.14 -10.10 18.86
CA GLU A 179 -8.49 -9.06 19.84
C GLU A 179 -7.19 -8.62 20.56
N SER A 180 -7.02 -7.31 20.76
CA SER A 180 -5.73 -6.67 21.12
C SER A 180 -5.04 -7.21 22.40
N GLU A 181 -5.74 -8.00 23.22
CA GLU A 181 -5.26 -8.55 24.48
C GLU A 181 -4.48 -9.88 24.33
N GLU A 182 -4.53 -10.54 23.16
CA GLU A 182 -3.89 -11.85 22.93
C GLU A 182 -2.54 -11.78 22.19
N PHE A 183 -1.99 -10.59 21.97
CA PHE A 183 -0.74 -10.43 21.22
C PHE A 183 0.48 -10.43 22.15
N GLU A 184 1.24 -11.52 22.19
CA GLU A 184 2.59 -11.54 22.78
C GLU A 184 3.61 -11.08 21.73
N PRO A 185 4.25 -9.90 21.88
CA PRO A 185 5.24 -9.42 20.92
C PRO A 185 6.56 -10.19 21.07
N ASP A 186 7.10 -10.60 19.93
CA ASP A 186 8.50 -11.03 19.80
C ASP A 186 9.36 -9.77 19.69
N PHE A 187 10.04 -9.42 20.78
CA PHE A 187 10.54 -8.07 21.07
C PHE A 187 11.45 -7.47 19.97
N GLU A 188 12.36 -8.27 19.39
CA GLU A 188 13.37 -7.75 18.45
C GLU A 188 12.78 -7.42 17.06
N PHE A 189 11.89 -8.28 16.55
CA PHE A 189 11.26 -8.06 15.23
C PHE A 189 10.14 -7.04 15.26
N GLU A 190 9.44 -6.93 16.39
CA GLU A 190 8.39 -5.92 16.52
C GLU A 190 9.00 -4.52 16.63
N GLU A 191 10.16 -4.32 17.27
CA GLU A 191 10.82 -3.00 17.35
C GLU A 191 11.25 -2.45 15.96
N GLU A 192 11.95 -3.26 15.15
CA GLU A 192 12.32 -2.86 13.77
C GLU A 192 11.08 -2.55 12.91
N LYS A 193 10.01 -3.32 13.11
CA LYS A 193 8.75 -3.12 12.42
C LYS A 193 8.05 -1.83 12.87
N TYR A 194 7.97 -1.59 14.19
CA TYR A 194 7.36 -0.38 14.75
C TYR A 194 8.07 0.88 14.28
N GLN A 195 9.41 0.90 14.30
CA GLN A 195 10.17 2.05 13.81
C GLN A 195 9.88 2.31 12.33
N LEU A 196 9.86 1.26 11.50
CA LEU A 196 9.52 1.43 10.10
C LEU A 196 8.09 1.95 9.91
N GLU A 197 7.10 1.37 10.61
CA GLU A 197 5.71 1.81 10.55
C GLU A 197 5.58 3.30 10.90
N GLU A 198 6.30 3.76 11.92
CA GLU A 198 6.34 5.16 12.32
C GLU A 198 6.99 6.05 11.25
N ASP A 199 8.15 5.67 10.72
CA ASP A 199 8.84 6.44 9.68
C ASP A 199 7.95 6.62 8.43
N ILE A 200 7.27 5.56 8.00
CA ILE A 200 6.36 5.59 6.84
C ILE A 200 5.14 6.44 7.13
N GLN A 201 4.59 6.29 8.33
CA GLN A 201 3.42 7.06 8.74
C GLN A 201 3.77 8.56 8.70
N GLN A 202 4.88 8.96 9.33
CA GLN A 202 5.35 10.35 9.31
C GLN A 202 5.63 10.87 7.89
N GLU A 203 6.29 10.06 7.03
CA GLU A 203 6.53 10.40 5.62
C GLU A 203 5.20 10.62 4.88
N THR A 204 4.23 9.73 5.11
CA THR A 204 2.92 9.75 4.44
C THR A 204 2.08 10.92 4.90
N GLU A 205 2.00 11.18 6.21
CA GLU A 205 1.26 12.31 6.79
C GLU A 205 1.79 13.65 6.23
N SER A 206 3.10 13.85 6.26
CA SER A 206 3.75 15.08 5.79
C SER A 206 3.49 15.34 4.29
N ILE A 207 3.62 14.29 3.46
CA ILE A 207 3.38 14.40 2.02
C ILE A 207 1.89 14.58 1.72
N LEU A 208 1.01 13.83 2.41
CA LEU A 208 -0.43 13.91 2.21
C LEU A 208 -0.97 15.29 2.57
N GLU A 209 -0.56 15.87 3.70
CA GLU A 209 -0.95 17.23 4.07
C GLU A 209 -0.60 18.24 2.96
N LYS A 210 0.62 18.14 2.41
CA LYS A 210 1.06 19.02 1.33
C LYS A 210 0.18 18.84 0.09
N LEU A 211 -0.04 17.61 -0.35
CA LEU A 211 -0.84 17.31 -1.55
C LEU A 211 -2.31 17.75 -1.39
N LEU A 212 -2.89 17.54 -0.20
CA LEU A 212 -4.25 17.99 0.09
C LEU A 212 -4.33 19.52 0.09
N ARG A 213 -3.35 20.21 0.67
CA ARG A 213 -3.27 21.67 0.66
C ARG A 213 -3.20 22.23 -0.75
N ASP A 214 -2.39 21.60 -1.60
CA ASP A 214 -2.22 21.99 -3.00
C ASP A 214 -3.49 21.71 -3.82
N LEU A 215 -4.26 20.66 -3.47
CA LEU A 215 -5.53 20.34 -4.12
C LEU A 215 -6.67 21.29 -3.67
N ASN A 216 -6.88 21.39 -2.36
CA ASN A 216 -7.79 22.32 -1.69
C ASN A 216 -7.50 22.30 -0.18
N ALA A 217 -7.02 23.42 0.38
CA ALA A 217 -6.69 23.55 1.79
C ALA A 217 -7.83 23.19 2.76
N GLU A 218 -9.10 23.29 2.36
CA GLU A 218 -10.24 22.86 3.19
C GLU A 218 -10.28 21.35 3.43
N LEU A 219 -9.61 20.54 2.60
CA LEU A 219 -9.49 19.09 2.79
C LEU A 219 -8.62 18.72 4.00
N LEU A 220 -7.83 19.66 4.53
CA LEU A 220 -7.11 19.45 5.78
C LEU A 220 -8.05 19.39 6.99
N ILE A 221 -9.24 20.00 6.90
CA ILE A 221 -10.23 19.99 7.99
C ILE A 221 -10.66 18.55 8.32
N PRO A 222 -11.16 17.74 7.37
CA PRO A 222 -11.53 16.36 7.67
C PRO A 222 -10.31 15.45 7.95
N LEU A 223 -9.12 15.74 7.41
CA LEU A 223 -7.91 15.00 7.80
C LEU A 223 -7.58 15.21 9.29
N HIS A 224 -7.41 16.46 9.72
CA HIS A 224 -7.13 16.79 11.11
C HIS A 224 -8.27 16.36 12.04
N GLY A 225 -9.52 16.42 11.58
CA GLY A 225 -10.68 15.91 12.31
C GLY A 225 -10.59 14.42 12.59
N ALA A 226 -10.03 13.63 11.67
CA ALA A 226 -9.77 12.21 11.89
C ALA A 226 -8.67 11.99 12.93
N TRP A 227 -7.54 12.69 12.83
CA TRP A 227 -6.44 12.61 13.80
C TRP A 227 -6.88 12.98 15.22
N GLN A 228 -7.54 14.13 15.36
CA GLN A 228 -8.05 14.59 16.65
C GLN A 228 -9.08 13.61 17.24
N SER A 229 -9.91 12.98 16.40
CA SER A 229 -10.86 11.97 16.86
C SER A 229 -10.14 10.75 17.43
N LEU A 230 -9.06 10.28 16.78
CA LEU A 230 -8.28 9.14 17.22
C LEU A 230 -7.67 9.35 18.61
N GLU A 231 -7.16 10.55 18.86
CA GLU A 231 -6.56 10.96 20.15
C GLU A 231 -7.59 11.33 21.22
N SER A 232 -8.85 11.50 20.85
CA SER A 232 -9.89 11.96 21.78
C SER A 232 -10.34 10.88 22.75
N THR A 233 -10.82 11.32 23.91
CA THR A 233 -11.54 10.49 24.89
C THR A 233 -13.07 10.52 24.68
N ASN A 234 -13.54 11.09 23.57
CA ASN A 234 -14.97 11.21 23.28
C ASN A 234 -15.58 9.80 23.08
N PRO A 235 -16.68 9.45 23.77
CA PRO A 235 -17.34 8.16 23.55
C PRO A 235 -17.82 7.93 22.10
N ASP A 236 -18.09 8.99 21.34
CA ASP A 236 -18.48 8.93 19.92
C ASP A 236 -17.28 9.09 18.95
N LYS A 237 -16.03 8.98 19.45
CA LYS A 237 -14.82 9.21 18.66
C LYS A 237 -14.74 8.36 17.39
N VAL A 238 -15.21 7.12 17.46
CA VAL A 238 -15.22 6.18 16.32
C VAL A 238 -16.08 6.72 15.19
N ARG A 239 -17.24 7.31 15.51
CA ARG A 239 -18.15 7.88 14.52
C ARG A 239 -17.57 9.15 13.91
N HIS A 240 -16.99 10.03 14.72
CA HIS A 240 -16.33 11.23 14.23
C HIS A 240 -15.14 10.89 13.32
N PHE A 241 -14.27 9.98 13.76
CA PHE A 241 -13.16 9.46 12.97
C PHE A 241 -13.63 8.91 11.62
N ALA A 242 -14.62 8.00 11.63
CA ALA A 242 -15.11 7.37 10.42
C ALA A 242 -15.80 8.36 9.48
N THR A 243 -16.53 9.34 10.03
CA THR A 243 -17.19 10.39 9.24
C THR A 243 -16.15 11.27 8.55
N SER A 244 -15.17 11.76 9.30
CA SER A 244 -14.09 12.63 8.80
C SER A 244 -13.32 11.97 7.65
N LEU A 245 -12.89 10.71 7.81
CA LEU A 245 -12.17 10.01 6.73
C LEU A 245 -13.03 9.73 5.51
N ARG A 246 -14.32 9.38 5.70
CA ARG A 246 -15.24 9.17 4.57
C ARG A 246 -15.50 10.45 3.80
N GLU A 247 -15.62 11.57 4.51
CA GLU A 247 -15.79 12.90 3.92
C GLU A 247 -14.54 13.27 3.11
N LEU A 248 -13.36 13.20 3.72
CA LEU A 248 -12.08 13.43 3.05
C LEU A 248 -11.96 12.60 1.77
N PHE A 249 -12.12 11.28 1.89
CA PHE A 249 -12.01 10.37 0.75
C PHE A 249 -13.03 10.68 -0.35
N THR A 250 -14.27 10.99 0.03
CA THR A 250 -15.32 11.36 -0.92
C THR A 250 -14.95 12.65 -1.67
N HIS A 251 -14.55 13.70 -0.95
CA HIS A 251 -14.18 14.98 -1.59
C HIS A 251 -12.96 14.84 -2.50
N VAL A 252 -11.93 14.10 -2.08
CA VAL A 252 -10.76 13.81 -2.92
C VAL A 252 -11.20 13.08 -4.20
N LEU A 253 -11.97 12.01 -4.09
CA LEU A 253 -12.45 11.29 -5.29
C LEU A 253 -13.25 12.17 -6.23
N HIS A 254 -14.20 12.95 -5.72
CA HIS A 254 -15.02 13.84 -6.54
C HIS A 254 -14.20 14.93 -7.22
N THR A 255 -13.16 15.44 -6.55
CA THR A 255 -12.25 16.46 -7.09
C THR A 255 -11.36 15.89 -8.19
N LEU A 256 -10.75 14.72 -7.96
CA LEU A 256 -9.84 14.09 -8.93
C LEU A 256 -10.58 13.46 -10.12
N SER A 257 -11.84 13.07 -9.93
CA SER A 257 -12.64 12.38 -10.94
C SER A 257 -14.06 12.96 -11.09
N PRO A 258 -14.21 14.20 -11.59
CA PRO A 258 -15.51 14.82 -11.79
C PRO A 258 -16.43 13.99 -12.69
N ASP A 259 -17.74 14.04 -12.42
CA ASP A 259 -18.73 13.18 -13.07
C ASP A 259 -18.66 13.24 -14.59
N GLU A 260 -18.52 14.44 -15.14
CA GLU A 260 -18.47 14.67 -16.58
C GLU A 260 -17.23 14.05 -17.24
N LYS A 261 -16.09 14.01 -16.52
CA LYS A 261 -14.88 13.36 -17.04
C LYS A 261 -15.02 11.84 -17.09
N ILE A 262 -15.70 11.24 -16.11
CA ILE A 262 -15.95 9.79 -16.09
C ILE A 262 -16.95 9.41 -17.17
N LYS A 263 -18.01 10.21 -17.35
CA LYS A 263 -18.97 10.05 -18.46
C LYS A 263 -18.30 10.09 -19.83
N ALA A 264 -17.31 10.97 -20.01
CA ALA A 264 -16.53 11.01 -21.23
C ALA A 264 -15.57 9.80 -21.37
N TRP A 265 -15.05 9.28 -20.26
CA TRP A 265 -14.08 8.17 -20.25
C TRP A 265 -14.71 6.79 -20.46
N SER A 266 -15.93 6.55 -19.95
CA SER A 266 -16.52 5.20 -20.00
C SER A 266 -18.02 5.18 -20.24
N ASN A 267 -18.44 4.29 -21.14
CA ASN A 267 -19.85 3.99 -21.42
C ASN A 267 -20.35 2.70 -20.75
N SER A 268 -19.54 2.08 -19.88
CA SER A 268 -19.91 0.83 -19.22
C SER A 268 -21.00 1.06 -18.17
N SER A 269 -22.14 0.37 -18.26
CA SER A 269 -23.22 0.47 -17.27
C SER A 269 -22.77 0.12 -15.85
N LYS A 270 -21.76 -0.74 -15.70
CA LYS A 270 -21.18 -1.12 -14.39
C LYS A 270 -20.48 0.04 -13.67
N HIS A 271 -20.18 1.13 -14.38
CA HIS A 271 -19.52 2.31 -13.82
C HIS A 271 -20.49 3.33 -13.23
N TYR A 272 -21.80 3.10 -13.40
CA TYR A 272 -22.84 4.01 -12.96
C TYR A 272 -23.80 3.31 -11.99
N ASP A 273 -24.32 4.06 -11.02
CA ASP A 273 -25.42 3.60 -10.19
C ASP A 273 -26.77 3.69 -10.93
N ASP A 274 -27.84 3.25 -10.27
CA ASP A 274 -29.21 3.27 -10.82
C ASP A 274 -29.71 4.70 -11.16
N ARG A 275 -29.01 5.74 -10.70
CA ARG A 275 -29.32 7.15 -10.96
C ARG A 275 -28.40 7.75 -12.04
N GLY A 276 -27.56 6.93 -12.69
CA GLY A 276 -26.62 7.36 -13.71
C GLY A 276 -25.41 8.13 -13.17
N LYS A 277 -25.13 8.06 -11.86
CA LYS A 277 -23.95 8.70 -11.26
C LYS A 277 -22.76 7.74 -11.22
N PRO A 278 -21.52 8.22 -11.49
CA PRO A 278 -20.33 7.39 -11.37
C PRO A 278 -20.17 6.77 -9.98
N THR A 279 -19.95 5.46 -9.94
CA THR A 279 -19.66 4.72 -8.71
C THR A 279 -18.28 5.06 -8.16
N ARG A 280 -18.04 4.83 -6.86
CA ARG A 280 -16.69 4.97 -6.27
C ARG A 280 -15.65 4.11 -6.98
N ARG A 281 -16.02 2.90 -7.40
CA ARG A 281 -15.15 2.01 -8.20
C ARG A 281 -14.75 2.67 -9.52
N ALA A 282 -15.72 3.24 -10.25
CA ALA A 282 -15.46 3.95 -11.50
C ALA A 282 -14.53 5.16 -11.31
N ARG A 283 -14.72 5.92 -10.22
CA ARG A 283 -13.85 7.04 -9.85
C ARG A 283 -12.40 6.60 -9.63
N LEU A 284 -12.20 5.56 -8.83
CA LEU A 284 -10.87 5.00 -8.57
C LEU A 284 -10.22 4.47 -9.85
N LEU A 285 -10.94 3.70 -10.65
CA LEU A 285 -10.43 3.20 -11.94
C LEU A 285 -10.08 4.34 -12.90
N TYR A 286 -10.88 5.39 -12.93
CA TYR A 286 -10.58 6.59 -13.71
C TYR A 286 -9.29 7.24 -13.23
N ILE A 287 -9.11 7.47 -11.92
CA ILE A 287 -7.88 8.10 -11.41
C ILE A 287 -6.65 7.25 -11.75
N CYS A 288 -6.76 5.92 -11.66
CA CYS A 288 -5.65 5.01 -11.94
C CYS A 288 -5.49 4.64 -13.43
N HIS A 289 -6.35 5.12 -14.33
CA HIS A 289 -6.39 4.61 -15.72
C HIS A 289 -5.08 4.86 -16.49
N SER A 290 -4.29 5.86 -16.10
CA SER A 290 -2.99 6.18 -16.73
C SER A 290 -1.92 5.13 -16.43
N LEU A 291 -2.16 4.27 -15.43
CA LEU A 291 -1.27 3.19 -15.01
C LEU A 291 -1.62 1.86 -15.68
N ASN A 292 -2.52 1.84 -16.67
CA ASN A 292 -3.00 0.62 -17.31
C ASN A 292 -1.93 -0.06 -18.19
N HIS A 293 -1.03 -0.79 -17.55
CA HIS A 293 -0.11 -1.73 -18.19
C HIS A 293 -0.28 -3.07 -17.49
N GLU A 294 -0.53 -4.14 -18.25
CA GLU A 294 -0.57 -5.48 -17.66
C GLU A 294 0.84 -5.87 -17.18
N PRO A 295 0.99 -6.45 -15.98
CA PRO A 295 -0.06 -6.91 -15.04
C PRO A 295 -0.38 -5.94 -13.89
N PHE A 296 0.08 -4.70 -13.96
CA PHE A 296 -0.20 -3.69 -12.94
C PHE A 296 -1.68 -3.29 -12.90
N SER A 297 -2.38 -3.32 -14.04
CA SER A 297 -3.84 -3.11 -14.09
C SER A 297 -4.58 -4.11 -13.19
N ASP A 298 -4.25 -5.40 -13.27
CA ASP A 298 -4.83 -6.45 -12.42
C ASP A 298 -4.56 -6.17 -10.92
N PHE A 299 -3.34 -5.77 -10.58
CA PHE A 299 -3.03 -5.35 -9.20
C PHE A 299 -3.89 -4.18 -8.74
N ILE A 300 -4.00 -3.12 -9.55
CA ILE A 300 -4.79 -1.93 -9.21
C ILE A 300 -6.27 -2.27 -9.07
N GLU A 301 -6.82 -3.12 -9.93
CA GLU A 301 -8.22 -3.56 -9.79
C GLU A 301 -8.47 -4.29 -8.47
N LYS A 302 -7.56 -5.19 -8.08
CA LYS A 302 -7.67 -5.92 -6.81
C LYS A 302 -7.43 -5.03 -5.59
N ASP A 303 -6.52 -4.06 -5.69
CA ASP A 303 -6.33 -3.06 -4.63
C ASP A 303 -7.59 -2.20 -4.47
N ILE A 304 -8.19 -1.73 -5.57
CA ILE A 304 -9.45 -0.97 -5.56
C ILE A 304 -10.56 -1.79 -4.89
N ASP A 305 -10.71 -3.06 -5.25
CA ASP A 305 -11.70 -3.94 -4.63
C ASP A 305 -11.42 -4.10 -3.11
N ALA A 306 -10.15 -4.21 -2.70
CA ALA A 306 -9.73 -4.26 -1.30
C ALA A 306 -10.02 -2.95 -0.55
N VAL A 307 -9.72 -1.80 -1.15
CA VAL A 307 -10.02 -0.47 -0.60
C VAL A 307 -11.52 -0.27 -0.44
N LEU A 308 -12.33 -0.68 -1.42
CA LEU A 308 -13.79 -0.55 -1.36
C LEU A 308 -14.41 -1.46 -0.28
N GLU A 309 -13.89 -2.68 -0.11
CA GLU A 309 -14.33 -3.56 0.98
C GLU A 309 -13.92 -2.99 2.33
N PHE A 310 -12.69 -2.49 2.43
CA PHE A 310 -12.18 -1.81 3.60
C PHE A 310 -13.01 -0.55 3.95
N LEU A 311 -13.46 0.23 2.95
CA LEU A 311 -14.31 1.40 3.16
C LEU A 311 -15.66 1.08 3.82
N LYS A 312 -16.16 -0.15 3.64
CA LYS A 312 -17.38 -0.61 4.31
C LYS A 312 -17.18 -0.69 5.83
N LEU A 313 -15.95 -0.86 6.33
CA LEU A 313 -15.66 -0.83 7.76
C LEU A 313 -15.96 0.56 8.35
N PHE A 314 -15.53 1.65 7.71
CA PHE A 314 -15.90 2.99 8.18
C PHE A 314 -17.42 3.23 8.13
N GLN A 315 -18.11 2.68 7.13
CA GLN A 315 -19.58 2.79 7.06
C GLN A 315 -20.24 2.18 8.30
N ARG A 316 -19.73 1.05 8.76
CA ARG A 316 -20.24 0.39 9.96
C ARG A 316 -19.95 1.19 11.22
N GLY A 317 -18.76 1.80 11.29
CA GLY A 317 -18.42 2.77 12.34
C GLY A 317 -19.41 3.93 12.48
N THR A 318 -20.12 4.27 11.41
CA THR A 318 -21.14 5.34 11.43
C THR A 318 -22.58 4.86 11.68
N HIS A 319 -22.88 3.58 11.46
CA HIS A 319 -24.25 3.06 11.47
C HIS A 319 -24.57 2.17 12.68
N GLU A 320 -23.56 1.67 13.38
CA GLU A 320 -23.74 0.91 14.62
C GLU A 320 -23.86 1.88 15.83
N ILE A 321 -24.72 1.53 16.80
CA ILE A 321 -24.94 2.37 18.00
C ILE A 321 -23.70 2.37 18.91
N ILE A 322 -23.00 1.24 18.98
CA ILE A 322 -21.75 1.08 19.73
C ILE A 322 -20.75 0.40 18.80
N PRO A 323 -20.07 1.14 17.91
CA PRO A 323 -19.07 0.57 17.03
C PRO A 323 -17.84 0.15 17.86
N LYS A 324 -17.49 -1.14 17.82
CA LYS A 324 -16.44 -1.74 18.65
C LYS A 324 -15.10 -1.79 17.92
N TYR A 325 -14.57 -0.64 17.54
CA TYR A 325 -13.20 -0.55 17.03
C TYR A 325 -12.25 -0.17 18.15
N THR A 326 -11.12 -0.87 18.26
CA THR A 326 -10.03 -0.48 19.15
C THR A 326 -9.22 0.66 18.54
N ASP A 327 -8.47 1.41 19.36
CA ASP A 327 -7.61 2.50 18.87
C ASP A 327 -6.54 1.99 17.89
N PHE A 328 -6.04 0.78 18.13
CA PHE A 328 -5.14 0.11 17.19
C PHE A 328 -5.82 -0.16 15.84
N GLN A 329 -7.06 -0.64 15.83
CA GLN A 329 -7.82 -0.85 14.59
C GLN A 329 -8.07 0.47 13.86
N LEU A 330 -8.48 1.52 14.57
CA LEU A 330 -8.66 2.85 13.98
C LEU A 330 -7.35 3.40 13.41
N LYS A 331 -6.23 3.24 14.12
CA LYS A 331 -4.90 3.66 13.63
C LYS A 331 -4.52 2.93 12.34
N MET A 332 -4.66 1.60 12.31
CA MET A 332 -4.39 0.83 11.09
C MET A 332 -5.32 1.24 9.95
N MET A 333 -6.57 1.58 10.27
CA MET A 333 -7.51 2.07 9.28
C MET A 333 -7.11 3.43 8.70
N LEU A 334 -6.63 4.34 9.55
CA LEU A 334 -6.11 5.65 9.16
C LEU A 334 -4.92 5.50 8.20
N ILE A 335 -3.90 4.73 8.60
CA ILE A 335 -2.66 4.54 7.83
C ILE A 335 -2.97 4.06 6.40
N ARG A 336 -3.85 3.06 6.25
CA ARG A 336 -4.24 2.60 4.90
C ARG A 336 -4.99 3.67 4.11
N MET A 337 -5.90 4.40 4.75
CA MET A 337 -6.63 5.47 4.07
C MET A 337 -5.69 6.57 3.57
N GLU A 338 -4.76 7.00 4.40
CA GLU A 338 -3.78 8.02 4.06
C GLU A 338 -2.85 7.57 2.94
N SER A 339 -2.37 6.32 2.99
CA SER A 339 -1.54 5.74 1.94
C SER A 339 -2.26 5.70 0.59
N VAL A 340 -3.54 5.28 0.57
CA VAL A 340 -4.38 5.31 -0.64
C VAL A 340 -4.59 6.74 -1.14
N LEU A 341 -4.93 7.68 -0.24
CA LEU A 341 -5.14 9.08 -0.61
C LEU A 341 -3.87 9.71 -1.19
N ARG A 342 -2.73 9.50 -0.52
CA ARG A 342 -1.42 9.93 -0.99
C ARG A 342 -1.16 9.39 -2.39
N PHE A 343 -1.34 8.10 -2.60
CA PHE A 343 -1.12 7.50 -3.91
C PHE A 343 -2.00 8.12 -5.00
N LEU A 344 -3.32 8.22 -4.77
CA LEU A 344 -4.26 8.81 -5.73
C LEU A 344 -3.90 10.26 -6.08
N LEU A 345 -3.45 11.04 -5.10
CA LEU A 345 -3.01 12.41 -5.30
C LEU A 345 -1.67 12.47 -6.05
N GLU A 346 -0.68 11.68 -5.66
CA GLU A 346 0.64 11.67 -6.30
C GLU A 346 0.54 11.25 -7.77
N ILE A 347 -0.23 10.20 -8.09
CA ILE A 347 -0.38 9.78 -9.50
C ILE A 347 -1.12 10.81 -10.33
N ARG A 348 -2.00 11.62 -9.73
CA ARG A 348 -2.82 12.60 -10.46
C ARG A 348 -2.22 14.00 -10.53
N LEU A 349 -1.36 14.36 -9.57
CA LEU A 349 -0.68 15.65 -9.52
C LEU A 349 0.74 15.57 -10.11
N SER A 350 1.32 14.38 -10.22
CA SER A 350 2.61 14.14 -10.86
C SER A 350 2.51 13.72 -12.33
N THR A 351 1.29 13.54 -12.85
CA THR A 351 1.00 13.33 -14.29
C THR A 351 0.17 14.48 -14.83
#